data_AF-A0A016UEJ5-F1
#
_entry.id   AF-A0A016UEJ5-F1
#
_cell.length_a   1.000
_cell.length_b   1.000
_cell.length_c   1.000
_cell.angle_alpha   90.00
_cell.angle_beta   90.00
_cell.angle_gamma   90.00
#
_symmetry.space_group_name_H-M   'P 1'
#
loop_
_entity.id
_entity.type
_entity.pdbx_description
1 polymer ?
#
loop_
_entity_poly.entity_id
_entity_poly.type
_entity_poly.pdbx_seq_one_letter_code
_entity_poly.pdbx_strand_id
1 'polypeptide(L)'
;MWNTVNARTSPGSDLQEARPPPVVKKRGLPREERPRLKTLVRVGSLNVGTLTGKTREIADFMARRRIHVLCLQETRWKGSKAREIGDGIKLFYHGIEAKRNGVAIAVSEPLKEYVSSVIRVSDRIISLRVATEDGFWTVVSVYAPQCGCTEADK
;
A
#
# COMPACT_ATOMS: atom_id res chain seq x y z
N MET A 1 3.41 56.61 15.26
CA MET A 1 2.16 57.36 15.00
C MET A 1 2.05 57.49 13.49
N TRP A 2 1.14 56.71 12.90
CA TRP A 2 0.49 56.78 11.57
C TRP A 2 1.29 57.36 10.37
N ASN A 3 1.41 56.57 9.31
CA ASN A 3 0.97 57.04 7.99
C ASN A 3 0.45 55.87 7.14
N THR A 4 -0.70 56.16 6.54
CA THR A 4 -1.61 55.26 5.82
C THR A 4 -1.42 55.50 4.31
N VAL A 5 -1.11 54.41 3.60
CA VAL A 5 -1.58 53.99 2.26
C VAL A 5 -1.71 55.03 1.13
N ASN A 6 -1.07 54.77 -0.01
CA ASN A 6 -1.77 54.74 -1.30
C ASN A 6 -1.01 53.94 -2.36
N ALA A 7 -1.78 53.14 -3.11
CA ALA A 7 -1.34 52.16 -4.07
C ALA A 7 -1.38 52.68 -5.53
N ARG A 8 -0.74 51.90 -6.42
CA ARG A 8 -0.73 51.90 -7.90
C ARG A 8 0.32 52.83 -8.51
N THR A 9 1.19 52.38 -9.41
CA THR A 9 0.89 51.75 -10.71
C THR A 9 1.97 50.75 -11.15
N SER A 10 1.58 49.78 -12.00
CA SER A 10 2.48 48.84 -12.66
C SER A 10 3.39 49.55 -13.68
N PRO A 11 4.70 49.26 -13.74
CA PRO A 11 5.44 49.28 -15.00
C PRO A 11 5.13 47.94 -15.70
N GLY A 12 4.49 47.95 -16.87
CA GLY A 12 5.22 48.17 -18.11
C GLY A 12 5.64 46.79 -18.63
N SER A 13 4.92 46.31 -19.63
CA SER A 13 5.11 45.03 -20.31
C SER A 13 6.54 44.81 -20.80
N ASP A 14 7.25 43.86 -20.20
CA ASP A 14 8.45 43.31 -20.79
C ASP A 14 8.09 42.06 -21.61
N LEU A 15 8.53 42.11 -22.87
CA LEU A 15 8.29 41.17 -23.95
C LEU A 15 8.55 39.72 -23.53
N GLN A 16 7.65 38.82 -23.96
CA GLN A 16 7.94 37.38 -24.00
C GLN A 16 9.18 37.17 -24.86
N GLU A 17 10.34 36.97 -24.24
CA GLU A 17 11.45 36.30 -24.92
C GLU A 17 10.95 34.92 -25.35
N ALA A 18 10.92 34.72 -26.67
CA ALA A 18 10.56 33.45 -27.25
C ALA A 18 11.48 32.37 -26.70
N ARG A 19 10.89 31.30 -26.14
CA ARG A 19 11.65 30.11 -25.74
C ARG A 19 12.50 29.65 -26.93
N PRO A 20 13.80 29.36 -26.76
CA PRO A 20 14.60 28.83 -27.84
C PRO A 20 13.95 27.53 -28.36
N PRO A 21 14.01 27.27 -29.68
CA PRO A 21 13.40 26.08 -30.24
C PRO A 21 14.03 24.82 -29.62
N PRO A 22 13.28 23.70 -29.56
CA PRO A 22 13.79 22.47 -28.97
C PRO A 22 15.07 22.05 -29.70
N VAL A 23 16.14 21.80 -28.95
CA VAL A 23 17.39 21.28 -29.51
C VAL A 23 17.11 19.92 -30.13
N VAL A 24 17.20 19.84 -31.47
CA VAL A 24 17.06 18.59 -32.21
C VAL A 24 18.30 17.73 -31.93
N LYS A 25 18.13 16.64 -31.18
CA LYS A 25 19.20 15.67 -30.91
C LYS A 25 19.56 14.92 -32.20
N LYS A 26 20.67 15.31 -32.85
CA LYS A 26 21.14 14.71 -34.12
C LYS A 26 21.85 13.36 -34.00
N ARG A 27 21.94 12.77 -32.80
CA ARG A 27 22.48 11.41 -32.60
C ARG A 27 21.65 10.68 -31.56
N GLY A 28 20.73 9.84 -32.04
CA GLY A 28 20.00 8.91 -31.19
C GLY A 28 20.82 7.63 -31.04
N LEU A 29 21.38 7.38 -29.85
CA LEU A 29 21.52 5.99 -29.44
C LEU A 29 20.11 5.43 -29.36
N PRO A 30 19.84 4.20 -29.86
CA PRO A 30 18.52 3.59 -29.72
C PRO A 30 18.19 3.61 -28.24
N ARG A 31 17.22 4.45 -27.88
CA ARG A 31 16.61 4.36 -26.57
C ARG A 31 15.80 3.09 -26.68
N GLU A 32 16.36 1.97 -26.21
CA GLU A 32 15.53 0.83 -25.83
C GLU A 32 14.44 1.45 -24.94
N GLU A 33 13.24 1.56 -25.48
CA GLU A 33 12.10 1.93 -24.68
C GLU A 33 12.05 0.85 -23.60
N ARG A 34 12.35 1.23 -22.36
CA ARG A 34 12.16 0.32 -21.23
C ARG A 34 10.76 -0.24 -21.39
N PRO A 35 10.59 -1.57 -21.50
CA PRO A 35 9.28 -2.16 -21.70
C PRO A 35 8.35 -1.54 -20.67
N ARG A 36 7.24 -0.94 -21.12
CA ARG A 36 6.24 -0.39 -20.20
C ARG A 36 5.86 -1.53 -19.28
N LEU A 37 6.21 -1.42 -17.99
CA LEU A 37 5.97 -2.49 -17.04
C LEU A 37 4.49 -2.85 -17.12
N LYS A 38 4.23 -4.15 -17.34
CA LYS A 38 2.93 -4.78 -17.17
C LYS A 38 2.32 -4.29 -15.85
N THR A 39 1.01 -4.09 -15.83
CA THR A 39 0.18 -3.67 -14.68
C THR A 39 0.86 -3.95 -13.33
N LEU A 40 1.40 -2.89 -12.70
CA LEU A 40 2.23 -3.03 -11.52
C LEU A 40 1.37 -3.32 -10.27
N VAL A 41 1.51 -4.52 -9.70
CA VAL A 41 0.89 -4.85 -8.42
C VAL A 41 1.63 -4.13 -7.30
N ARG A 42 0.91 -3.31 -6.52
CA ARG A 42 1.47 -2.58 -5.38
C ARG A 42 1.19 -3.33 -4.09
N VAL A 43 2.27 -3.71 -3.41
CA VAL A 43 2.22 -4.40 -2.10
C VAL A 43 2.75 -3.47 -1.02
N GLY A 44 2.14 -3.51 0.17
CA GLY A 44 2.61 -2.76 1.35
C GLY A 44 2.55 -3.59 2.62
N SER A 45 3.20 -3.10 3.68
CA SER A 45 3.09 -3.63 5.05
C SER A 45 2.81 -2.51 6.04
N LEU A 46 1.96 -2.76 7.03
CA LEU A 46 1.62 -1.80 8.07
C LEU A 46 1.36 -2.51 9.40
N ASN A 47 2.13 -2.16 10.42
CA ASN A 47 1.78 -2.45 11.80
C ASN A 47 0.71 -1.44 12.25
N VAL A 48 -0.50 -1.93 12.56
CA VAL A 48 -1.67 -1.08 12.86
C VAL A 48 -1.83 -0.82 14.36
N GLY A 49 -1.19 -1.65 15.19
CA GLY A 49 -1.39 -1.74 16.63
C GLY A 49 -2.75 -2.32 17.05
N THR A 50 -3.82 -2.15 16.26
CA THR A 50 -5.12 -2.83 16.43
C THR A 50 -5.99 -2.61 15.19
N LEU A 51 -6.71 -3.62 14.72
CA LEU A 51 -7.70 -3.46 13.65
C LEU A 51 -9.10 -3.10 14.16
N THR A 52 -9.34 -3.19 15.46
CA THR A 52 -10.65 -2.87 16.05
C THR A 52 -10.95 -1.38 15.85
N GLY A 53 -12.05 -1.10 15.16
CA GLY A 53 -12.47 0.26 14.84
C GLY A 53 -11.67 0.94 13.73
N LYS A 54 -10.69 0.27 13.10
CA LYS A 54 -9.81 0.86 12.07
C LYS A 54 -10.02 0.34 10.64
N THR A 55 -11.05 -0.46 10.42
CA THR A 55 -11.25 -1.16 9.13
C THR A 55 -11.54 -0.20 7.97
N ARG A 56 -12.27 0.90 8.23
CA ARG A 56 -12.57 1.93 7.24
C ARG A 56 -11.32 2.69 6.83
N GLU A 57 -10.48 3.04 7.80
CA GLU A 57 -9.24 3.76 7.60
C GLU A 57 -8.24 2.94 6.78
N ILE A 58 -8.21 1.62 7.00
CA ILE A 58 -7.42 0.70 6.17
C ILE A 58 -7.94 0.67 4.74
N ALA A 59 -9.26 0.59 4.53
CA ALA A 59 -9.84 0.62 3.19
C ALA A 59 -9.50 1.93 2.46
N ASP A 60 -9.70 3.07 3.12
CA ASP A 60 -9.37 4.39 2.59
C ASP A 60 -7.85 4.56 2.35
N PHE A 61 -7.01 3.99 3.21
CA PHE A 61 -5.56 4.01 3.04
C PHE A 61 -5.13 3.23 1.79
N MET A 62 -5.67 2.02 1.60
CA MET A 62 -5.40 1.21 0.41
C MET A 62 -5.85 1.91 -0.86
N ALA A 63 -7.06 2.47 -0.88
CA ALA A 63 -7.59 3.21 -2.02
C ALA A 63 -6.73 4.44 -2.37
N ARG A 64 -6.42 5.29 -1.38
CA ARG A 64 -5.62 6.51 -1.58
C ARG A 64 -4.19 6.22 -2.07
N ARG A 65 -3.58 5.12 -1.62
CA ARG A 65 -2.22 4.74 -2.00
C ARG A 65 -2.16 3.78 -3.19
N ARG A 66 -3.32 3.36 -3.72
CA ARG A 66 -3.48 2.35 -4.79
C ARG A 66 -2.74 1.05 -4.45
N ILE A 67 -2.91 0.58 -3.22
CA ILE A 67 -2.29 -0.67 -2.72
C ILE A 67 -3.24 -1.82 -3.02
N HIS A 68 -2.71 -2.86 -3.67
CA HIS A 68 -3.47 -4.05 -4.05
C HIS A 68 -3.42 -5.13 -2.98
N VAL A 69 -2.27 -5.29 -2.32
CA VAL A 69 -2.09 -6.21 -1.18
C VAL A 69 -1.44 -5.47 -0.03
N LEU A 70 -2.06 -5.50 1.14
CA LEU A 70 -1.54 -4.90 2.36
C LEU A 70 -1.37 -5.97 3.45
N CYS A 71 -0.12 -6.18 3.87
CA CYS A 71 0.21 -7.00 5.03
C CYS A 71 -0.01 -6.18 6.30
N LEU A 72 -0.72 -6.74 7.27
CA LEU A 72 -1.08 -6.07 8.51
C LEU A 72 -0.56 -6.86 9.70
N GLN A 73 0.10 -6.17 10.63
CA GLN A 73 0.61 -6.73 11.88
C GLN A 73 -0.04 -6.06 13.10
N GLU A 74 0.03 -6.74 14.25
CA GLU A 74 -0.64 -6.37 15.51
C GLU A 74 -2.13 -6.10 15.33
N THR A 75 -2.83 -7.00 14.65
CA THR A 75 -4.27 -6.83 14.41
C THR A 75 -5.09 -6.94 15.69
N ARG A 76 -4.58 -7.67 16.69
CA ARG A 76 -5.22 -7.96 17.98
C ARG A 76 -6.59 -8.64 17.87
N TRP A 77 -6.87 -9.24 16.72
CA TRP A 77 -8.11 -9.94 16.42
C TRP A 77 -7.96 -11.44 16.69
N LYS A 78 -8.99 -12.01 17.32
CA LYS A 78 -9.07 -13.45 17.57
C LYS A 78 -9.77 -14.18 16.44
N GLY A 79 -9.24 -15.35 16.09
CA GLY A 79 -9.82 -16.29 15.14
C GLY A 79 -9.08 -16.33 13.81
N SER A 80 -9.58 -17.19 12.94
CA SER A 80 -8.98 -17.53 11.65
C SER A 80 -10.07 -17.43 10.59
N LYS A 81 -10.24 -16.25 9.98
CA LYS A 81 -11.36 -16.00 9.06
C LYS A 81 -10.95 -15.14 7.86
N ALA A 82 -11.90 -14.98 6.95
CA ALA A 82 -11.89 -13.96 5.90
C ALA A 82 -13.10 -13.05 6.11
N ARG A 83 -12.94 -11.75 5.88
CA ARG A 83 -14.00 -10.74 6.07
C ARG A 83 -13.88 -9.65 5.02
N GLU A 84 -15.01 -9.23 4.45
CA GLU A 84 -15.08 -8.01 3.64
C GLU A 84 -15.12 -6.80 4.57
N ILE A 85 -14.26 -5.81 4.32
CA ILE A 85 -14.14 -4.59 5.16
C ILE A 85 -14.69 -3.34 4.48
N GLY A 86 -15.16 -3.46 3.23
CA GLY A 86 -15.67 -2.36 2.40
C GLY A 86 -14.80 -2.11 1.17
N ASP A 87 -15.32 -1.33 0.21
CA ASP A 87 -14.60 -0.85 -0.98
C ASP A 87 -13.92 -1.96 -1.81
N GLY A 88 -14.55 -3.14 -1.87
CA GLY A 88 -14.01 -4.29 -2.61
C GLY A 88 -12.77 -4.93 -1.97
N ILE A 89 -12.53 -4.68 -0.67
CA ILE A 89 -11.34 -5.20 0.04
C ILE A 89 -11.73 -6.39 0.93
N LYS A 90 -11.06 -7.51 0.65
CA LYS A 90 -11.15 -8.75 1.43
C LYS A 90 -9.96 -8.89 2.37
N LEU A 91 -10.25 -9.03 3.65
CA LEU A 91 -9.27 -9.19 4.71
C LEU A 91 -9.20 -10.66 5.15
N PHE A 92 -8.02 -11.27 5.06
CA PHE A 92 -7.72 -12.58 5.62
C PHE A 92 -6.91 -12.39 6.89
N TYR A 93 -7.37 -12.92 8.02
CA TYR A 93 -6.67 -12.75 9.28
C TYR A 93 -6.51 -14.05 10.05
N HIS A 94 -5.53 -14.04 10.94
CA HIS A 94 -5.30 -15.08 11.93
C HIS A 94 -4.78 -14.47 13.23
N GLY A 95 -5.36 -14.89 14.36
CA GLY A 95 -4.88 -14.59 15.70
C GLY A 95 -5.48 -15.54 16.73
N ILE A 96 -4.73 -15.81 17.80
CA ILE A 96 -5.11 -16.79 18.83
C ILE A 96 -5.90 -16.11 19.95
N GLU A 97 -5.37 -15.01 20.47
CA GLU A 97 -5.95 -14.25 21.57
C GLU A 97 -6.45 -12.89 21.10
N ALA A 98 -7.56 -12.43 21.69
CA ALA A 98 -7.95 -11.04 21.53
C ALA A 98 -6.98 -10.18 22.33
N LYS A 99 -6.54 -9.04 21.76
CA LYS A 99 -5.63 -8.03 22.36
C LYS A 99 -4.12 -8.26 22.19
N ARG A 100 -3.65 -9.41 21.70
CA ARG A 100 -2.23 -9.70 21.48
C ARG A 100 -1.97 -10.19 20.05
N ASN A 101 -0.80 -9.84 19.50
CA ASN A 101 -0.31 -10.29 18.20
C ASN A 101 -1.38 -10.14 17.10
N GLY A 102 -1.43 -11.09 16.17
CA GLY A 102 -2.37 -11.15 15.08
C GLY A 102 -1.79 -10.58 13.81
N VAL A 103 -2.00 -11.31 12.72
CA VAL A 103 -1.59 -10.94 11.38
C VAL A 103 -2.76 -11.00 10.42
N ALA A 104 -2.74 -10.15 9.42
CA ALA A 104 -3.71 -10.18 8.33
C ALA A 104 -3.09 -9.79 6.99
N ILE A 105 -3.76 -10.14 5.91
CA ILE A 105 -3.50 -9.69 4.55
C ILE A 105 -4.82 -9.16 4.00
N ALA A 106 -4.84 -7.88 3.63
CA ALA A 106 -5.94 -7.25 2.92
C ALA A 106 -5.64 -7.24 1.42
N VAL A 107 -6.63 -7.63 0.61
CA VAL A 107 -6.51 -7.72 -0.84
C VAL A 107 -7.65 -6.94 -1.48
N SER A 108 -7.33 -6.00 -2.35
CA SER A 108 -8.33 -5.25 -3.12
C SER A 108 -8.76 -5.99 -4.38
N GLU A 109 -9.91 -5.60 -4.93
CA GLU A 109 -10.26 -5.91 -6.31
C GLU A 109 -9.22 -5.33 -7.31
N PRO A 110 -9.04 -5.97 -8.48
CA PRO A 110 -9.60 -7.28 -8.87
C PRO A 110 -8.83 -8.47 -8.28
N LEU A 111 -7.73 -8.22 -7.55
CA LEU A 111 -6.77 -9.25 -7.16
C LEU A 111 -7.35 -10.30 -6.20
N LYS A 112 -8.39 -9.94 -5.44
CA LYS A 112 -9.03 -10.84 -4.49
C LYS A 112 -9.67 -12.08 -5.15
N GLU A 113 -10.05 -11.99 -6.43
CA GLU A 113 -10.63 -13.10 -7.20
C GLU A 113 -9.57 -14.12 -7.63
N TYR A 114 -8.30 -13.71 -7.68
CA TYR A 114 -7.16 -14.55 -8.05
C TYR A 114 -6.50 -15.23 -6.83
N VAL A 115 -7.10 -15.11 -5.64
CA VAL A 115 -6.58 -15.75 -4.43
C VAL A 115 -6.87 -17.25 -4.47
N SER A 116 -5.81 -18.05 -4.62
CA SER A 116 -5.91 -19.51 -4.77
C SER A 116 -5.85 -20.25 -3.43
N SER A 117 -5.06 -19.76 -2.47
CA SER A 117 -4.92 -20.41 -1.16
C SER A 117 -4.47 -19.42 -0.09
N VAL A 118 -4.90 -19.66 1.15
CA VAL A 118 -4.46 -18.90 2.33
C VAL A 118 -4.03 -19.87 3.43
N ILE A 119 -2.76 -19.82 3.82
CA ILE A 119 -2.19 -20.64 4.87
C ILE A 119 -1.97 -19.77 6.10
N ARG A 120 -2.50 -20.21 7.25
CA ARG A 120 -2.42 -19.49 8.52
C ARG A 120 -1.65 -20.36 9.49
N VAL A 121 -0.37 -20.05 9.68
CA VAL A 121 0.57 -20.90 10.41
C VAL A 121 0.52 -20.58 11.90
N SER A 122 0.55 -19.30 12.25
CA SER A 122 0.47 -18.81 13.63
C SER A 122 -0.11 -17.40 13.66
N ASP A 123 -0.36 -16.85 14.85
CA ASP A 123 -0.77 -15.45 15.07
C ASP A 123 0.30 -14.42 14.67
N ARG A 124 1.45 -14.89 14.18
CA ARG A 124 2.56 -14.11 13.64
C ARG A 124 2.84 -14.37 12.15
N ILE A 125 2.27 -15.41 11.54
CA ILE A 125 2.58 -15.81 10.17
C ILE A 125 1.30 -16.19 9.42
N ILE A 126 1.04 -15.46 8.33
CA ILE A 126 0.00 -15.77 7.36
C ILE A 126 0.58 -15.65 5.95
N SER A 127 0.24 -16.58 5.07
CA SER A 127 0.59 -16.52 3.66
C SER A 127 -0.65 -16.61 2.77
N LEU A 128 -0.57 -15.93 1.64
CA LEU A 128 -1.63 -15.84 0.64
C LEU A 128 -1.01 -16.06 -0.73
N ARG A 129 -1.51 -17.05 -1.47
CA ARG A 129 -1.07 -17.36 -2.83
C ARG A 129 -2.04 -16.76 -3.83
N VAL A 130 -1.53 -15.94 -4.73
CA VAL A 130 -2.27 -15.40 -5.88
C VAL A 130 -1.86 -16.19 -7.11
N ALA A 131 -2.85 -16.69 -7.86
CA ALA A 131 -2.65 -17.41 -9.11
C ALA A 131 -3.38 -16.68 -10.24
N THR A 132 -2.62 -16.26 -11.24
CA THR A 132 -3.08 -15.61 -12.47
C THR A 132 -2.76 -16.49 -13.67
N GLU A 133 -3.28 -16.15 -14.85
CA GLU A 133 -2.93 -16.85 -16.10
C GLU A 133 -1.42 -16.83 -16.37
N ASP A 134 -0.74 -15.74 -16.01
CA ASP A 134 0.69 -15.54 -16.19
C ASP A 134 1.58 -16.26 -15.14
N GLY A 135 0.97 -16.99 -14.19
CA GLY A 135 1.68 -17.71 -13.13
C GLY A 135 1.18 -17.39 -11.72
N PHE A 136 1.93 -17.83 -10.71
CA PHE A 136 1.57 -17.67 -9.30
C PHE A 136 2.68 -17.02 -8.49
N TRP A 137 2.27 -16.33 -7.43
CA TRP A 137 3.17 -15.74 -6.44
C TRP A 137 2.51 -15.79 -5.05
N THR A 138 3.34 -15.75 -4.01
CA THR A 138 2.88 -15.86 -2.62
C THR A 138 3.34 -14.65 -1.83
N VAL A 139 2.40 -14.05 -1.09
CA VAL A 139 2.67 -13.01 -0.10
C VAL A 139 2.70 -13.65 1.27
N VAL A 140 3.72 -13.33 2.05
CA VAL A 140 3.82 -13.76 3.44
C VAL A 140 3.88 -12.52 4.33
N SER A 141 2.93 -12.40 5.25
CA SER A 141 2.97 -11.40 6.32
C SER A 141 3.50 -12.06 7.58
N VAL A 142 4.62 -11.53 8.08
CA VAL A 142 5.31 -12.04 9.26
C VAL A 142 5.44 -10.93 10.30
N TYR A 143 5.23 -11.28 11.57
CA TYR A 143 5.48 -10.41 12.72
C TYR A 143 6.48 -11.05 13.69
N ALA A 144 7.71 -10.53 13.69
CA ALA A 144 8.79 -11.07 14.52
C ALA A 144 8.49 -10.91 16.03
N PRO A 145 8.92 -11.87 16.87
CA PRO A 145 8.88 -11.70 18.32
C PRO A 145 9.79 -10.55 18.76
N GLN A 146 9.35 -9.83 19.79
CA GLN A 146 10.14 -8.74 20.35
C GLN A 146 11.26 -9.33 21.21
N CYS A 147 12.49 -8.82 21.05
CA CYS A 147 13.64 -9.29 21.81
C CYS A 147 13.39 -9.07 23.32
N GLY A 148 13.25 -10.16 24.08
CA GLY A 148 13.01 -10.14 25.53
C GLY A 148 11.82 -10.97 26.02
N CYS A 149 11.03 -11.58 25.14
CA CYS A 149 9.97 -12.52 25.56
C CYS A 149 10.54 -13.93 25.80
N THR A 150 9.98 -14.63 26.80
CA THR A 150 10.28 -16.04 27.12
C THR A 150 9.98 -16.97 25.96
N GLU A 151 10.64 -18.13 25.88
CA GLU A 151 10.57 -19.11 24.77
C GLU A 151 9.13 -19.52 24.36
N ALA A 152 8.13 -19.37 25.23
CA ALA A 152 6.71 -19.59 24.90
C ALA A 152 6.12 -18.58 23.90
N ASP A 153 6.81 -17.44 23.69
CA ASP A 153 6.39 -16.33 22.83
C ASP A 153 7.27 -16.14 21.58
N LYS A 154 8.28 -17.02 21.41
CA LYS A 154 9.18 -17.08 20.25
C LYS A 154 8.59 -17.91 19.12
#